data_AF-A0A177PZB2-F1
#
_entry.id   AF-A0A177PZB2-F1
#
_cell.length_a   1.000
_cell.length_b   1.000
_cell.length_c   1.000
_cell.angle_alpha   90.00
_cell.angle_beta   90.00
_cell.angle_gamma   90.00
#
_symmetry.space_group_name_H-M   'P 1'
#
loop_
_entity.id
_entity.type
_entity.pdbx_description
1 polymer ?
#
loop_
_entity_poly.entity_id
_entity_poly.type
_entity_poly.pdbx_seq_one_letter_code
_entity_poly.pdbx_strand_id
1 'polypeptide(L)'
;MISEDKLGLDVVYLQAKRWEGAVGRPIVQAFVGSLEGFRARKGVMMTTSQFTSDAKSYVDNIEKRVVLIDGPTLAELMIDTGLGVTPEQSYVVARVDSDFFTEE
;
A
#
# COMPACT_ATOMS: atom_id res chain seq x y z
N MET A 1 -8.00 13.87 -0.30
CA MET A 1 -6.92 14.73 0.19
C MET A 1 -6.77 14.45 1.68
N ILE A 2 -5.56 14.19 2.15
CA ILE A 2 -5.24 13.96 3.56
C ILE A 2 -4.19 15.01 3.95
N SER A 3 -4.38 15.70 5.08
CA SER A 3 -3.38 16.60 5.63
C SER A 3 -2.51 15.84 6.63
N GLU A 4 -1.19 15.85 6.45
CA GLU A 4 -0.26 15.21 7.39
C GLU A 4 -0.02 16.06 8.63
N ASP A 5 -0.20 17.38 8.52
CA ASP A 5 -0.08 18.31 9.64
C ASP A 5 -1.37 19.10 9.87
N LYS A 6 -1.49 19.71 11.05
CA LYS A 6 -2.68 20.50 11.44
C LYS A 6 -2.80 21.83 10.69
N LEU A 7 -1.73 22.30 10.07
CA LEU A 7 -1.63 23.59 9.36
C LEU A 7 -1.95 23.45 7.86
N GLY A 8 -2.01 22.23 7.31
CA GLY A 8 -2.33 21.98 5.91
C GLY A 8 -1.15 22.17 4.95
N LEU A 9 0.09 22.14 5.46
CA LEU A 9 1.27 22.44 4.65
C LEU A 9 1.71 21.22 3.84
N ASP A 10 1.65 20.04 4.44
CA ASP A 10 1.90 18.76 3.80
C ASP A 10 0.60 18.03 3.51
N VAL A 11 0.25 17.99 2.23
CA VAL A 11 -0.98 17.39 1.73
C VAL A 11 -0.66 16.17 0.88
N VAL A 12 -1.29 15.05 1.22
CA VAL A 12 -1.24 13.79 0.47
C VAL A 12 -2.51 13.64 -0.36
N TYR A 13 -2.34 13.52 -1.67
CA TYR A 13 -3.43 13.21 -2.58
C TYR A 13 -3.59 11.70 -2.73
N LEU A 14 -4.82 11.22 -2.60
CA LEU A 14 -5.13 9.80 -2.68
C LEU A 14 -6.04 9.54 -3.87
N GLN A 15 -5.69 8.54 -4.66
CA GLN A 15 -6.54 7.98 -5.69
C GLN A 15 -6.68 6.47 -5.46
N ALA A 16 -7.92 6.01 -5.31
CA ALA A 16 -8.27 4.60 -5.29
C ALA A 16 -9.32 4.33 -6.38
N LYS A 17 -9.05 3.42 -7.30
CA LYS A 17 -10.07 2.92 -8.23
C LYS A 17 -9.93 1.40 -8.39
N ARG A 18 -10.98 0.79 -8.93
CA ARG A 18 -10.95 -0.60 -9.39
C ARG A 18 -10.68 -0.57 -10.90
N TRP A 19 -9.55 -1.13 -11.34
CA TRP A 19 -9.22 -1.26 -12.75
C TRP A 19 -9.28 -2.74 -13.15
N GLU A 20 -9.71 -3.01 -14.37
CA GLU A 20 -9.61 -4.33 -14.95
C GLU A 20 -8.19 -4.52 -15.50
N GLY A 21 -7.48 -5.55 -15.01
CA GLY A 21 -6.10 -5.83 -15.41
C GLY A 21 -5.04 -4.93 -14.78
N ALA A 22 -3.80 -5.06 -15.27
CA ALA A 22 -2.65 -4.35 -14.72
C ALA A 22 -2.68 -2.85 -15.04
N VAL A 23 -2.31 -2.03 -14.07
CA VAL A 23 -2.26 -0.57 -14.18
C VAL A 23 -0.90 -0.16 -14.75
N GLY A 24 -0.93 0.32 -15.99
CA GLY A 24 0.25 0.74 -16.74
C GLY A 24 0.74 2.15 -16.44
N ARG A 25 1.96 2.46 -16.91
CA ARG A 25 2.59 3.78 -16.80
C ARG A 25 1.70 4.95 -17.25
N PRO A 26 0.91 4.89 -18.35
CA PRO A 26 0.09 6.02 -18.78
C PRO A 26 -0.89 6.50 -17.72
N ILE A 27 -1.48 5.56 -16.96
CA ILE A 27 -2.44 5.89 -15.90
C ILE A 27 -1.72 6.54 -14.72
N VAL A 28 -0.57 6.00 -14.32
CA VAL A 28 0.26 6.56 -13.24
C VAL A 28 0.79 7.94 -13.61
N GLN A 29 1.23 8.13 -14.85
CA GLN A 29 1.69 9.43 -15.36
C GLN A 29 0.57 10.46 -15.40
N ALA A 30 -0.65 10.09 -15.78
CA ALA A 30 -1.81 10.97 -15.71
C ALA A 30 -2.12 11.40 -14.27
N PHE A 31 -2.03 10.47 -13.31
CA PHE A 31 -2.16 10.79 -11.88
C PHE A 31 -1.06 11.75 -11.40
N VAL A 32 0.21 11.46 -11.69
CA VAL A 32 1.35 12.33 -11.32
C VAL A 32 1.22 13.72 -11.95
N GLY A 33 0.75 13.81 -13.20
CA GLY A 33 0.46 15.07 -13.88
C GLY A 33 -0.65 15.85 -13.19
N SER A 34 -1.70 15.17 -12.70
CA SER A 34 -2.78 15.82 -11.95
C SER A 34 -2.31 16.46 -10.64
N LEU A 35 -1.26 15.92 -9.99
CA LEU A 35 -0.68 16.49 -8.77
C LEU A 35 -0.13 17.90 -8.98
N GLU A 36 0.38 18.22 -10.17
CA GLU A 36 0.85 19.57 -10.51
C GLU A 36 -0.27 20.60 -10.45
N GLY A 37 -1.46 20.25 -10.98
CA GLY A 37 -2.64 21.11 -10.94
C GLY A 37 -3.07 21.45 -9.51
N PHE A 38 -2.70 20.61 -8.55
CA PHE A 38 -2.99 20.79 -7.13
C PHE A 38 -1.79 21.27 -6.31
N ARG A 39 -0.64 21.54 -6.93
CA ARG A 39 0.64 21.86 -6.27
C ARG A 39 1.04 20.85 -5.20
N ALA A 40 0.62 19.59 -5.37
CA ALA A 40 0.86 18.52 -4.42
C ALA A 40 2.21 17.86 -4.67
N ARG A 41 2.98 17.65 -3.60
CA ARG A 41 4.28 16.96 -3.66
C ARG A 41 4.20 15.47 -3.34
N LYS A 42 3.11 15.04 -2.69
CA LYS A 42 2.91 13.68 -2.20
C LYS A 42 1.62 13.09 -2.76
N GLY A 43 1.68 11.83 -3.20
CA GLY A 43 0.54 11.11 -3.75
C GLY A 43 0.54 9.64 -3.35
N VAL A 44 -0.65 9.07 -3.16
CA VAL A 44 -0.86 7.64 -2.99
C VAL A 44 -1.86 7.17 -4.04
N MET A 45 -1.46 6.16 -4.82
CA MET A 45 -2.34 5.53 -5.80
C MET A 45 -2.55 4.07 -5.40
N MET A 46 -3.81 3.70 -5.17
CA MET A 46 -4.23 2.38 -4.73
C MET A 46 -5.05 1.69 -5.82
N THR A 47 -4.81 0.40 -6.05
CA THR A 47 -5.61 -0.46 -6.95
C THR A 47 -5.76 -1.86 -6.36
N THR A 48 -6.85 -2.55 -6.67
CA THR A 48 -7.02 -3.98 -6.36
C THR A 48 -6.27 -4.90 -7.33
N SER A 49 -5.74 -4.34 -8.42
CA SER A 49 -4.95 -5.05 -9.44
C SER A 49 -3.45 -4.87 -9.19
N GLN A 50 -2.60 -5.21 -10.15
CA GLN A 50 -1.15 -4.98 -10.05
C GLN A 50 -0.71 -3.76 -10.86
N PHE A 51 0.36 -3.09 -10.43
CA PHE A 51 1.08 -2.12 -11.27
C PHE A 51 2.13 -2.85 -12.11
N THR A 52 2.27 -2.43 -13.36
CA THR A 52 3.32 -2.93 -14.24
C THR A 52 4.71 -2.46 -13.79
N SER A 53 5.77 -3.17 -14.19
CA SER A 53 7.14 -2.83 -13.80
C SER A 53 7.57 -1.45 -14.27
N ASP A 54 7.19 -1.06 -15.49
CA ASP A 54 7.45 0.28 -16.04
C ASP A 54 6.70 1.39 -15.28
N ALA A 55 5.53 1.10 -14.73
CA ALA A 55 4.79 2.03 -13.88
C ALA A 55 5.49 2.25 -12.54
N LYS A 56 5.99 1.16 -11.92
CA LYS A 56 6.80 1.21 -10.69
C LYS A 56 8.12 1.97 -10.92
N SER A 57 8.87 1.60 -11.96
CA SER A 57 10.10 2.32 -12.33
C SER A 57 9.85 3.79 -12.64
N TYR A 58 8.71 4.16 -13.20
CA TYR A 58 8.41 5.56 -13.49
C TYR A 58 8.32 6.41 -12.21
N VAL A 59 7.64 5.93 -11.15
CA VAL A 59 7.54 6.69 -9.89
C VAL A 59 8.86 6.76 -9.13
N ASP A 60 9.74 5.78 -9.28
CA ASP A 60 11.08 5.82 -8.67
C ASP A 60 11.99 6.90 -9.29
N ASN A 61 11.69 7.37 -10.49
CA ASN A 61 12.51 8.30 -11.26
C ASN A 61 11.99 9.74 -11.30
N ILE A 62 10.92 10.07 -10.57
CA ILE A 62 10.35 11.42 -10.51
C ILE A 62 10.65 12.08 -9.17
N GLU A 63 10.66 13.41 -9.15
CA GLU A 63 10.90 14.20 -7.92
C GLU A 63 9.75 14.09 -6.91
N LYS A 64 8.50 13.95 -7.40
CA LYS A 64 7.33 13.84 -6.52
C LYS A 64 7.34 12.50 -5.79
N ARG A 65 6.98 12.53 -4.51
CA ARG A 65 6.86 11.31 -3.70
C ARG A 65 5.52 10.64 -3.95
N VAL A 66 5.49 9.65 -4.84
CA VAL A 66 4.28 8.87 -5.12
C VAL A 66 4.45 7.44 -4.67
N VAL A 67 3.52 6.98 -3.83
CA VAL A 67 3.45 5.60 -3.35
C VAL A 67 2.38 4.85 -4.15
N LEU A 68 2.74 3.69 -4.65
CA LEU A 68 1.84 2.77 -5.35
C LEU A 68 1.49 1.61 -4.42
N ILE A 69 0.20 1.35 -4.21
CA ILE A 69 -0.31 0.24 -3.41
C ILE A 69 -1.14 -0.65 -4.34
N ASP A 70 -0.59 -1.82 -4.70
CA ASP A 70 -1.30 -2.83 -5.49
C ASP A 70 -2.09 -3.79 -4.60
N GLY A 71 -2.84 -4.71 -5.22
CA GLY A 71 -3.71 -5.66 -4.54
C GLY A 71 -3.01 -6.47 -3.44
N PRO A 72 -1.83 -7.08 -3.69
CA PRO A 72 -1.08 -7.79 -2.66
C PRO A 72 -0.68 -6.91 -1.48
N THR A 73 -0.05 -5.75 -1.71
CA THR A 73 0.32 -4.83 -0.62
C THR A 73 -0.91 -4.28 0.12
N LEU A 74 -2.02 -4.04 -0.59
CA LEU A 74 -3.27 -3.65 0.04
C LEU A 74 -3.79 -4.74 0.98
N ALA A 75 -3.74 -6.00 0.56
CA ALA A 75 -4.18 -7.13 1.38
C ALA A 75 -3.29 -7.30 2.63
N GLU A 76 -1.97 -7.17 2.49
CA GLU A 76 -1.04 -7.18 3.63
C GLU A 76 -1.38 -6.06 4.63
N LEU A 77 -1.57 -4.83 4.15
CA LEU A 77 -1.97 -3.70 5.00
C LEU A 77 -3.32 -3.93 5.69
N MET A 78 -4.29 -4.53 5.01
CA MET A 78 -5.58 -4.90 5.59
C MET A 78 -5.41 -5.91 6.73
N ILE A 79 -4.56 -6.92 6.54
CA ILE A 79 -4.24 -7.93 7.55
C ILE A 79 -3.54 -7.30 8.76
N ASP A 80 -2.48 -6.53 8.51
CA ASP A 80 -1.64 -5.93 9.56
C ASP A 80 -2.41 -4.92 10.43
N THR A 81 -3.36 -4.20 9.82
CA THR A 81 -4.17 -3.19 10.51
C THR A 81 -5.49 -3.74 11.06
N GLY A 82 -5.87 -4.97 10.69
CA GLY A 82 -7.18 -5.54 11.00
C GLY A 82 -8.35 -4.86 10.26
N LEU A 83 -8.07 -4.07 9.22
CA LEU A 83 -9.10 -3.34 8.47
C LEU A 83 -9.75 -4.24 7.42
N GLY A 84 -11.06 -4.44 7.55
CA GLY A 84 -11.85 -5.19 6.55
C GLY A 84 -11.56 -6.69 6.53
N VAL A 85 -10.88 -7.21 7.56
CA VAL A 85 -10.61 -8.63 7.78
C VAL A 85 -11.15 -9.06 9.15
N THR A 86 -11.51 -10.33 9.26
CA THR A 86 -11.91 -10.94 10.53
C THR A 86 -11.08 -12.21 10.71
N PRO A 87 -10.46 -12.45 11.89
CA PRO A 87 -9.79 -13.70 12.17
C PRO A 87 -10.77 -14.87 12.03
N GLU A 88 -10.49 -15.79 11.10
CA GLU A 88 -11.32 -16.97 10.89
C GLU A 88 -10.88 -18.13 11.79
N GLN A 89 -9.57 -18.32 11.97
CA GLN A 89 -9.02 -19.41 12.77
C GLN A 89 -7.65 -19.06 13.36
N SER A 90 -7.39 -19.52 14.59
CA SER A 90 -6.09 -19.42 15.26
C SER A 90 -5.54 -20.82 15.52
N TYR A 91 -4.26 -21.04 15.20
CA TYR A 91 -3.59 -22.30 15.46
C TYR A 91 -2.53 -22.12 16.55
N VAL A 92 -2.54 -23.01 17.54
CA VAL A 92 -1.49 -23.08 18.56
C VAL A 92 -0.45 -24.10 18.09
N VAL A 93 0.77 -23.63 17.82
CA VAL A 93 1.90 -24.52 17.50
C VAL A 93 2.58 -24.89 18.81
N ALA A 94 2.35 -26.12 19.28
CA ALA A 94 3.02 -26.65 20.47
C ALA A 94 4.39 -27.22 20.10
N ARG A 95 5.39 -26.96 20.96
CA ARG A 95 6.70 -27.61 20.91
C ARG A 95 6.79 -28.55 22.11
N VAL A 96 7.36 -29.74 21.90
CA VAL A 96 7.66 -30.65 23.01
C VAL A 96 8.70 -29.99 23.90
N ASP A 97 8.37 -29.87 25.19
CA ASP A 97 9.28 -29.38 26.20
C ASP A 97 10.14 -30.55 26.69
N SER A 98 11.36 -30.67 26.17
CA SER A 98 12.29 -31.73 26.55
C SER A 98 12.63 -31.72 28.04
N ASP A 99 12.66 -30.55 28.67
CA ASP A 99 13.13 -30.36 30.05
C ASP A 99 12.09 -30.86 31.06
N PHE A 100 10.81 -30.84 30.69
CA PHE A 100 9.73 -31.48 31.45
C PHE A 100 9.85 -33.02 31.45
N PHE A 101 10.44 -33.62 30.41
CA PHE A 101 10.55 -35.07 30.25
C PHE A 101 11.93 -35.65 30.62
N THR A 102 12.91 -34.83 30.97
CA THR A 102 14.16 -35.30 31.58
C THR A 102 13.95 -35.51 33.08
N GLU A 103 13.71 -36.75 33.48
CA GLU A 103 13.93 -37.20 34.87
C GLU A 103 15.44 -37.12 35.17
N GLU A 104 15.82 -36.62 36.35
CA GLU A 104 17.19 -36.78 36.88
C GLU A 104 17.63 -38.24 36.91
#